data_AF-A0A820QPV1-F1
#
_entry.id   AF-A0A820QPV1-F1
#
_cell.length_a   1.000
_cell.length_b   1.000
_cell.length_c   1.000
_cell.angle_alpha   90.00
_cell.angle_beta   90.00
_cell.angle_gamma   90.00
#
_symmetry.space_group_name_H-M   'P 1'
#
loop_
_entity.id
_entity.type
_entity.pdbx_description
1 polymer ?
#
loop_
_entity_poly.entity_id
_entity_poly.type
_entity_poly.pdbx_seq_one_letter_code
_entity_poly.pdbx_strand_id
1 'polypeptide(L)'
;MSGIYGGVSALVLRQQSKAFSVHCNAHCLDLAVHDLTNECPTISNCILFTKDIIDFVRRSPKRLAILKEISNQLSMPYSNLTS
;
A
#
# COMPACT_ATOMS: atom_id res chain seq x y z
N MET A 1 -11.77 1.76 7.56
CA MET A 1 -12.24 3.09 7.08
C MET A 1 -13.74 3.04 6.77
N SER A 2 -14.55 3.74 7.54
CA SER A 2 -15.99 3.93 7.29
C SER A 2 -16.25 5.44 7.24
N GLY A 3 -16.70 5.94 6.08
CA GLY A 3 -17.09 7.34 5.94
C GLY A 3 -18.40 7.64 6.68
N ILE A 4 -18.90 8.87 6.56
CA ILE A 4 -20.12 9.37 7.24
C ILE A 4 -21.38 8.50 7.02
N TYR A 5 -21.40 7.68 5.97
CA TYR A 5 -22.51 6.77 5.66
C TYR A 5 -22.27 5.31 6.06
N GLY A 6 -21.22 5.02 6.85
CA GLY A 6 -20.90 3.67 7.31
C GLY A 6 -20.21 2.78 6.27
N GLY A 7 -19.83 3.34 5.11
CA GLY A 7 -19.18 2.62 4.01
C GLY A 7 -20.17 1.97 3.03
N VAL A 8 -19.65 1.46 1.91
CA VAL A 8 -20.45 0.88 0.82
C VAL A 8 -21.23 -0.35 1.29
N SER A 9 -20.63 -1.17 2.15
CA SER A 9 -21.28 -2.32 2.77
C SER A 9 -22.58 -1.93 3.51
N ALA A 10 -22.57 -0.83 4.27
CA ALA A 10 -23.73 -0.35 4.99
C ALA A 10 -24.86 0.13 4.05
N LEU A 11 -24.51 0.74 2.91
CA LEU A 11 -25.48 1.17 1.90
C LEU A 11 -26.11 -0.03 1.19
N VAL A 12 -25.31 -1.03 0.84
CA VAL A 12 -25.77 -2.27 0.18
C VAL A 12 -26.69 -3.07 1.11
N LEU A 13 -26.33 -3.21 2.39
CA LEU A 13 -27.15 -3.92 3.38
C LEU A 13 -28.51 -3.25 3.62
N ARG A 14 -28.57 -1.91 3.52
CA ARG A 14 -29.82 -1.13 3.62
C ARG A 14 -30.79 -1.41 2.46
N GLN A 15 -30.28 -1.69 1.27
CA GLN A 15 -31.10 -2.04 0.10
C GLN A 15 -31.43 -3.53 0.03
N GLN A 16 -30.52 -4.39 0.45
CA GLN A 16 -30.70 -5.84 0.44
C GLN A 16 -30.10 -6.46 1.71
N SER A 17 -30.95 -6.78 2.68
CA SER A 17 -30.55 -7.30 4.00
C SER A 17 -29.85 -8.67 3.95
N LYS A 18 -29.96 -9.40 2.84
CA LYS A 18 -29.28 -10.70 2.65
C LYS A 18 -27.88 -10.57 2.04
N ALA A 19 -27.46 -9.38 1.62
CA ALA A 19 -26.15 -9.15 1.01
C ALA A 19 -25.08 -8.97 2.09
N PHE A 20 -24.59 -10.08 2.65
CA PHE A 20 -23.48 -10.04 3.60
C PHE A 20 -22.19 -9.59 2.91
N SER A 21 -21.59 -8.53 3.45
CA SER A 21 -20.27 -8.08 3.01
C SER A 21 -19.20 -8.99 3.60
N VAL A 22 -18.62 -9.84 2.78
CA VAL A 22 -17.36 -10.52 3.11
C VAL A 22 -16.19 -9.61 2.74
N HIS A 23 -15.23 -9.47 3.66
CA HIS A 23 -14.02 -8.72 3.35
C HIS A 23 -13.16 -9.49 2.35
N CYS A 24 -12.64 -8.80 1.33
CA CYS A 24 -11.65 -9.41 0.46
C CYS A 24 -10.32 -9.58 1.21
N ASN A 25 -9.51 -10.55 0.81
CA ASN A 25 -8.22 -10.81 1.45
C ASN A 25 -7.30 -9.57 1.46
N ALA A 26 -7.39 -8.71 0.44
CA ALA A 26 -6.66 -7.45 0.40
C ALA A 26 -7.07 -6.51 1.54
N HIS A 27 -8.36 -6.44 1.86
CA HIS A 27 -8.86 -5.64 2.98
C HIS A 27 -8.48 -6.25 4.33
N CYS A 28 -8.55 -7.58 4.45
CA CYS A 28 -8.08 -8.27 5.66
C CYS A 28 -6.58 -8.02 5.91
N LEU A 29 -5.77 -8.01 4.86
CA LEU A 29 -4.35 -7.68 4.96
C LEU A 29 -4.14 -6.22 5.39
N ASP A 30 -4.85 -5.27 4.79
CA ASP A 30 -4.78 -3.85 5.14
C ASP A 30 -5.12 -3.62 6.63
N LEU A 31 -6.18 -4.27 7.13
CA LEU A 31 -6.53 -4.23 8.55
C LEU A 31 -5.44 -4.83 9.43
N ALA A 32 -4.90 -6.01 9.08
CA ALA A 32 -3.85 -6.65 9.86
C ALA A 32 -2.56 -5.80 9.91
N VAL A 33 -2.19 -5.17 8.78
CA VAL A 33 -1.05 -4.25 8.73
C VAL A 33 -1.33 -3.00 9.56
N HIS A 34 -2.53 -2.43 9.45
CA HIS A 34 -2.93 -1.26 10.23
C HIS A 34 -2.85 -1.54 11.74
N ASP A 35 -3.40 -2.66 12.18
CA ASP A 35 -3.36 -3.08 13.59
C ASP A 35 -1.91 -3.30 14.06
N LEU A 36 -1.08 -3.98 13.26
CA LEU A 36 0.35 -4.14 13.54
C LEU A 36 1.09 -2.80 13.68
N THR A 37 0.80 -1.84 12.81
CA THR A 37 1.44 -0.52 12.85
C THR A 37 0.98 0.34 14.03
N ASN A 38 -0.23 0.13 14.55
CA ASN A 38 -0.72 0.80 15.75
C ASN A 38 -0.04 0.24 17.01
N GLU A 39 0.14 -1.08 17.08
CA GLU A 39 0.76 -1.74 18.23
C GLU A 39 2.30 -1.60 18.25
N CYS A 40 2.93 -1.48 17.07
CA CYS A 40 4.38 -1.37 16.96
C CYS A 40 4.82 -0.15 16.13
N PRO A 41 5.12 0.99 16.77
CA PRO A 41 5.59 2.19 16.09
C PRO A 41 6.89 1.98 15.31
N THR A 42 7.76 1.07 15.74
CA THR A 42 8.99 0.73 15.01
C THR A 42 8.70 0.17 13.63
N ILE A 43 7.74 -0.76 13.53
CA ILE A 43 7.31 -1.33 12.24
C ILE A 43 6.68 -0.24 11.36
N SER A 44 5.82 0.59 11.95
CA SER A 44 5.22 1.74 11.26
C SER A 44 6.30 2.67 10.67
N ASN A 45 7.29 3.06 11.47
CA ASN A 45 8.40 3.92 11.04
C ASN A 45 9.24 3.26 9.93
N CYS A 46 9.52 1.96 10.00
CA CYS A 46 10.23 1.25 8.94
C CYS A 46 9.44 1.24 7.62
N ILE A 47 8.12 1.05 7.66
CA ILE A 47 7.26 1.08 6.48
C ILE A 47 7.23 2.50 5.89
N LEU A 48 7.03 3.52 6.72
CA LEU A 48 7.03 4.92 6.29
C LEU A 48 8.37 5.34 5.69
N PHE A 49 9.48 4.99 6.34
CA PHE A 49 10.81 5.30 5.83
C PHE A 49 11.09 4.62 4.48
N THR A 50 10.67 3.36 4.33
CA THR A 50 10.76 2.63 3.06
C THR A 50 9.97 3.34 1.96
N LYS A 51 8.74 3.78 2.28
CA LYS A 51 7.92 4.59 1.37
C LYS A 51 8.62 5.89 0.99
N ASP A 52 9.22 6.59 1.94
CA ASP A 52 9.94 7.84 1.70
C ASP A 52 11.15 7.64 0.77
N ILE A 53 11.88 6.53 0.88
CA ILE A 53 12.96 6.19 -0.05
C ILE A 53 12.39 5.95 -1.46
N ILE A 54 11.33 5.18 -1.58
CA ILE A 54 10.68 4.89 -2.87
C ILE A 54 10.21 6.19 -3.51
N ASP A 55 9.53 7.04 -2.74
CA ASP A 55 9.05 8.34 -3.18
C ASP A 55 10.20 9.28 -3.55
N PHE A 56 11.28 9.29 -2.76
CA PHE A 56 12.47 10.05 -3.07
C PHE A 56 12.98 9.67 -4.45
N VAL A 57 13.16 8.39 -4.74
CA VAL A 57 13.64 7.94 -6.07
C VAL A 57 12.61 8.25 -7.16
N ARG A 58 11.34 7.87 -6.97
CA ARG A 58 10.32 7.92 -8.03
C ARG A 58 9.82 9.32 -8.36
N ARG A 59 9.78 10.26 -7.42
CA ARG A 59 9.33 11.64 -7.66
C ARG A 59 10.21 12.43 -8.63
N SER A 60 11.43 11.95 -8.89
CA SER A 60 12.31 12.57 -9.89
C SER A 60 12.67 11.56 -10.97
N PRO A 61 12.27 11.80 -12.24
CA PRO A 61 12.67 10.93 -13.34
C PRO A 61 14.19 10.85 -13.50
N LYS A 62 14.92 11.92 -13.13
CA LYS A 62 16.40 11.94 -13.11
C LYS A 62 16.95 10.94 -12.09
N ARG A 63 16.43 10.92 -10.85
CA ARG A 63 16.89 9.99 -9.81
C ARG A 63 16.56 8.55 -10.17
N LEU A 64 15.39 8.30 -10.76
CA LEU A 64 15.02 6.99 -11.27
C LEU A 64 15.95 6.52 -12.41
N ALA A 65 16.32 7.41 -13.33
CA ALA A 65 17.27 7.10 -14.40
C ALA A 65 18.67 6.75 -13.85
N ILE A 66 19.16 7.51 -12.86
CA ILE A 66 20.43 7.24 -12.18
C ILE A 66 20.38 5.87 -11.48
N LEU A 67 19.28 5.55 -10.78
CA LEU A 67 19.15 4.24 -10.12
C LEU A 67 19.16 3.09 -11.13
N LYS A 68 18.50 3.25 -12.28
CA LYS A 68 18.52 2.26 -13.37
C LYS A 68 19.93 2.06 -13.93
N GLU A 69 20.69 3.14 -14.11
CA GLU A 69 22.07 3.07 -14.58
C GLU A 69 22.96 2.31 -13.59
N ILE A 70 22.90 2.66 -12.30
CA ILE A 70 23.63 1.97 -11.24
C ILE A 70 23.25 0.48 -11.19
N SER A 71 21.96 0.17 -11.30
CA SER A 71 21.47 -1.21 -11.35
C SER A 71 22.06 -2.01 -12.51
N ASN A 72 22.09 -1.42 -13.71
CA ASN A 72 22.62 -2.08 -14.90
C ASN A 72 24.11 -2.37 -14.75
N GLN A 73 24.86 -1.46 -14.12
CA GLN A 73 26.29 -1.63 -13.83
C GLN A 73 26.55 -2.72 -12.79
N LEU A 74 25.61 -2.95 -11.87
CA LEU A 74 25.70 -4.00 -10.84
C LEU A 74 25.22 -5.38 -11.33
N SER A 75 24.85 -5.53 -12.61
CA SER A 75 24.35 -6.78 -13.20
C SER A 75 23.15 -7.40 -12.44
N MET A 76 22.33 -6.56 -11.82
CA MET A 76 21.04 -6.96 -11.25
C MET A 76 19.94 -6.66 -12.27
N PRO A 77 19.25 -7.67 -12.85
CA PRO A 77 18.17 -7.41 -13.79
C PRO A 77 16.97 -6.80 -13.05
N TYR A 78 16.82 -5.47 -13.13
CA TYR A 78 15.62 -4.75 -12.67
C TYR A 78 14.46 -5.02 -13.63
N SER A 79 13.80 -6.15 -13.45
CA SER A 79 12.45 -6.37 -13.96
C SER A 79 11.45 -5.88 -12.90
N ASN A 80 10.48 -5.06 -13.30
CA ASN A 80 9.29 -4.63 -12.53
C ASN A 80 9.35 -3.28 -11.75
N LEU A 81 9.73 -2.17 -12.39
CA LEU A 81 9.46 -0.83 -11.83
C LEU A 81 8.59 0.09 -12.70
N THR A 82 7.78 -0.48 -13.59
CA THR A 82 6.78 0.24 -14.40
C THR A 82 5.46 -0.52 -14.42
N SER A 83 4.68 -0.35 -13.36
CA SER A 83 3.24 -0.57 -13.31
C SER A 83 2.70 0.12 -12.08
#